data_AF-A0A229TRJ0-F1
#
_entry.id   AF-A0A229TRJ0-F1
#
_cell.length_a   1.000
_cell.length_b   1.000
_cell.length_c   1.000
_cell.angle_alpha   90.00
_cell.angle_beta   90.00
_cell.angle_gamma   90.00
#
_symmetry.space_group_name_H-M   'P 1'
#
loop_
_entity.id
_entity.type
_entity.pdbx_description
1 polymer ?
#
loop_
_entity_poly.entity_id
_entity_poly.type
_entity_poly.pdbx_seq_one_letter_code
_entity_poly.pdbx_strand_id
1 'polypeptide(L)'
;MSWNDFYRRRDILDAVLTAAARDPRGPLPFEEIPGAEQAFGTRENLMAALHYRWTQLLSGHLRAQTEGEDDHVDAVKRAFTAAVRRNRALYEVVATHRDSYPALKTAHRAEQAMLAVAAGLAEPDEPVEEVAKVGAAFEALLTEGPGLRPARPFNRLLRMLAPSA
;
A
#
# COMPACT_ATOMS: atom_id res chain seq x y z
N MET A 1 0.06 11.70 23.58
CA MET A 1 0.02 10.22 23.58
C MET A 1 1.08 9.70 24.52
N SER A 2 0.72 8.76 25.39
CA SER A 2 1.68 8.00 26.18
C SER A 2 2.33 6.89 25.32
N TRP A 3 3.46 6.35 25.78
CA TRP A 3 4.06 5.15 25.19
C TRP A 3 3.08 3.98 25.10
N ASN A 4 2.22 3.83 26.10
CA ASN A 4 1.20 2.78 26.13
C ASN A 4 0.15 2.97 25.02
N ASP A 5 -0.24 4.23 24.75
CA ASP A 5 -1.19 4.54 23.67
C ASP A 5 -0.60 4.22 22.30
N PHE A 6 0.71 4.44 22.12
CA PHE A 6 1.41 4.10 20.89
C PHE A 6 1.39 2.60 20.62
N TYR A 7 1.80 1.78 21.60
CA TYR A 7 1.80 0.33 21.45
C TYR A 7 0.38 -0.21 21.23
N ARG A 8 -0.60 0.29 21.98
CA ARG A 8 -2.01 -0.09 21.79
C ARG A 8 -2.48 0.19 20.36
N ARG A 9 -2.22 1.39 19.83
CA ARG A 9 -2.61 1.74 18.45
C ARG A 9 -1.92 0.83 17.43
N ARG A 10 -0.64 0.53 17.61
CA ARG A 10 0.09 -0.40 16.74
C ARG A 10 -0.53 -1.80 16.75
N ASP A 11 -0.78 -2.34 17.95
CA ASP A 11 -1.30 -3.69 18.11
C ASP A 11 -2.72 -3.83 17.52
N ILE A 12 -3.54 -2.76 17.60
CA ILE A 12 -4.85 -2.71 16.92
C ILE A 12 -4.69 -2.72 15.41
N LEU A 13 -3.75 -1.95 14.83
CA LEU A 13 -3.52 -1.97 13.39
C LEU A 13 -3.06 -3.36 12.92
N ASP A 14 -2.20 -4.02 13.68
CA ASP A 14 -1.75 -5.39 13.38
C ASP A 14 -2.90 -6.40 13.47
N ALA A 15 -3.79 -6.27 14.46
CA ALA A 15 -4.98 -7.11 14.59
C ALA A 15 -5.96 -6.92 13.42
N VAL A 16 -6.23 -5.67 13.02
CA VAL A 16 -7.04 -5.34 11.83
C VAL A 16 -6.45 -5.98 10.58
N LEU A 17 -5.14 -5.83 10.34
CA LEU A 17 -4.47 -6.40 9.18
C LEU A 17 -4.50 -7.93 9.18
N THR A 18 -4.36 -8.56 10.36
CA THR A 18 -4.45 -10.00 10.52
C THR A 18 -5.85 -10.52 10.17
N ALA A 19 -6.90 -9.83 10.62
CA ALA A 19 -8.28 -10.16 10.29
C ALA A 19 -8.59 -9.93 8.80
N ALA A 20 -8.17 -8.78 8.27
CA ALA A 20 -8.37 -8.41 6.87
C ALA A 20 -7.56 -9.27 5.88
N ALA A 21 -6.47 -9.93 6.31
CA ALA A 21 -5.63 -10.74 5.42
C ALA A 21 -6.39 -11.88 4.71
N ARG A 22 -7.53 -12.34 5.25
CA ARG A 22 -8.38 -13.36 4.62
C ARG A 22 -9.20 -12.83 3.45
N ASP A 23 -9.65 -11.58 3.55
CA ASP A 23 -10.34 -10.86 2.48
C ASP A 23 -9.96 -9.37 2.50
N PRO A 24 -8.80 -9.00 1.94
CA PRO A 24 -8.31 -7.62 1.97
C PRO A 24 -9.19 -6.64 1.18
N ARG A 25 -10.05 -7.16 0.30
CA ARG A 25 -11.00 -6.39 -0.50
C ARG A 25 -12.37 -6.24 0.17
N GLY A 26 -12.60 -6.98 1.25
CA GLY A 26 -13.83 -6.94 2.02
C GLY A 26 -13.92 -5.70 2.93
N PRO A 27 -15.03 -5.58 3.68
CA PRO A 27 -15.17 -4.57 4.71
C PRO A 27 -14.08 -4.68 5.78
N LEU A 28 -13.58 -3.55 6.26
CA LEU A 28 -12.62 -3.53 7.36
C LEU A 28 -13.30 -3.94 8.68
N PRO A 29 -12.70 -4.89 9.44
CA PRO A 29 -13.23 -5.36 10.71
C PRO A 29 -12.96 -4.33 11.81
N PHE A 30 -13.60 -3.16 11.75
CA PHE A 30 -13.38 -2.08 12.71
C PHE A 30 -14.08 -2.37 14.05
N GLU A 31 -15.34 -2.78 14.01
CA GLU A 31 -16.16 -3.06 15.18
C GLU A 31 -15.80 -4.38 15.87
N GLU A 32 -15.19 -5.30 15.13
CA GLU A 32 -14.78 -6.62 15.63
C GLU A 32 -13.47 -6.57 16.43
N ILE A 33 -12.70 -5.47 16.33
CA ILE A 33 -11.37 -5.37 16.94
C ILE A 33 -11.46 -4.63 18.27
N PRO A 34 -11.18 -5.30 19.41
CA PRO A 34 -11.24 -4.67 20.72
C PRO A 34 -10.34 -3.44 20.81
N GLY A 35 -10.87 -2.34 21.34
CA GLY A 35 -10.11 -1.10 21.51
C GLY A 35 -10.07 -0.17 20.30
N ALA A 36 -10.54 -0.62 19.11
CA ALA A 36 -10.42 0.16 17.88
C ALA A 36 -11.20 1.48 17.92
N GLU A 37 -12.44 1.45 18.39
CA GLU A 37 -13.25 2.66 18.56
C GLU A 37 -12.64 3.64 19.56
N GLN A 38 -12.12 3.14 20.70
CA GLN A 38 -11.49 4.01 21.70
C GLN A 38 -10.17 4.61 21.19
N ALA A 39 -9.42 3.85 20.38
CA ALA A 39 -8.12 4.27 19.89
C ALA A 39 -8.22 5.20 18.67
N PHE A 40 -9.16 4.98 17.75
CA PHE A 40 -9.25 5.69 16.47
C PHE A 40 -10.53 6.52 16.32
N GLY A 41 -11.57 6.26 17.10
CA GLY A 41 -12.87 6.93 17.03
C GLY A 41 -13.71 6.46 15.85
N THR A 42 -13.16 6.46 14.63
CA THR A 42 -13.88 6.11 13.41
C THR A 42 -13.08 5.17 12.51
N ARG A 43 -13.79 4.45 11.64
CA ARG A 43 -13.18 3.63 10.58
C ARG A 43 -12.32 4.48 9.62
N GLU A 44 -12.72 5.73 9.35
CA GLU A 44 -11.92 6.67 8.55
C GLU A 44 -10.56 6.94 9.19
N ASN A 45 -10.53 7.21 10.50
CA ASN A 45 -9.29 7.46 11.22
C ASN A 45 -8.39 6.21 11.31
N LEU A 46 -8.99 5.02 11.45
CA LEU A 46 -8.25 3.76 11.37
C LEU A 46 -7.61 3.60 9.98
N MET A 47 -8.37 3.88 8.91
CA MET A 47 -7.85 3.82 7.55
C MET A 47 -6.78 4.86 7.27
N ALA A 48 -6.93 6.08 7.77
CA ALA A 48 -5.90 7.12 7.66
C ALA A 48 -4.60 6.67 8.35
N ALA A 49 -4.70 5.98 9.48
CA ALA A 49 -3.53 5.41 10.16
C ALA A 49 -2.88 4.26 9.38
N LEU A 50 -3.67 3.40 8.74
CA LEU A 50 -3.17 2.35 7.85
C LEU A 50 -2.46 2.94 6.62
N HIS A 51 -3.07 3.92 5.95
CA HIS A 51 -2.43 4.64 4.84
C HIS A 51 -1.14 5.31 5.29
N TYR A 52 -1.14 6.01 6.43
CA TYR A 52 0.07 6.63 6.98
C TYR A 52 1.18 5.61 7.22
N ARG A 53 0.85 4.44 7.79
CA ARG A 53 1.81 3.34 7.97
C ARG A 53 2.39 2.87 6.63
N TRP A 54 1.54 2.73 5.61
CA TRP A 54 1.98 2.35 4.26
C TRP A 54 2.94 3.39 3.68
N THR A 55 2.59 4.68 3.73
CA THR A 55 3.43 5.77 3.20
C THR A 55 4.79 5.84 3.91
N GLN A 56 4.86 5.59 5.23
CA GLN A 56 6.12 5.51 5.97
C GLN A 56 7.00 4.35 5.50
N LEU A 57 6.41 3.17 5.31
CA LEU A 57 7.11 1.99 4.81
C LEU A 57 7.62 2.21 3.37
N LEU A 58 6.76 2.73 2.50
CA LEU A 58 7.10 3.03 1.11
C LEU A 58 8.22 4.07 1.05
N SER A 59 8.12 5.18 1.80
CA SER A 59 9.17 6.20 1.91
C SER A 59 10.52 5.61 2.32
N GLY A 60 10.53 4.69 3.29
CA GLY A 60 11.74 4.00 3.72
C GLY A 60 12.34 3.12 2.61
N HIS A 61 11.50 2.40 1.88
CA HIS A 61 11.94 1.60 0.74
C HIS A 61 12.49 2.45 -0.41
N LEU A 62 11.86 3.59 -0.71
CA LEU A 62 12.32 4.52 -1.74
C LEU A 62 13.70 5.05 -1.38
N ARG A 63 13.87 5.65 -0.20
CA ARG A 63 15.17 6.17 0.25
C ARG A 63 16.29 5.13 0.19
N ALA A 64 16.02 3.90 0.62
CA ALA A 64 17.00 2.83 0.65
C ALA A 64 17.36 2.24 -0.73
N GLN A 65 16.59 2.53 -1.78
CA GLN A 65 16.79 1.97 -3.12
C GLN A 65 17.13 3.01 -4.17
N THR A 66 16.84 4.28 -3.94
CA THR A 66 17.16 5.38 -4.87
C THR A 66 18.50 6.05 -4.55
N GLU A 67 19.09 5.78 -3.39
CA GLU A 67 20.38 6.35 -3.00
C GLU A 67 21.52 5.81 -3.89
N GLY A 68 22.14 6.69 -4.67
CA GLY A 68 23.29 6.35 -5.52
C GLY A 68 22.96 5.65 -6.85
N GLU A 69 21.68 5.64 -7.25
CA GLU A 69 21.25 5.04 -8.52
C GLU A 69 21.09 6.11 -9.61
N ASP A 70 21.57 5.81 -10.82
CA ASP A 70 21.40 6.66 -12.00
C ASP A 70 20.03 6.44 -12.69
N ASP A 71 19.42 5.26 -12.54
CA ASP A 71 18.09 4.91 -13.06
C ASP A 71 17.04 4.96 -11.94
N HIS A 72 16.51 6.16 -11.70
CA HIS A 72 15.50 6.41 -10.67
C HIS A 72 14.19 5.65 -10.91
N VAL A 73 13.79 5.43 -12.17
CA VAL A 73 12.54 4.73 -12.49
C VAL A 73 12.62 3.26 -12.10
N ASP A 74 13.71 2.57 -12.47
CA ASP A 74 13.88 1.16 -12.08
C ASP A 74 14.10 1.03 -10.57
N ALA A 75 14.85 1.95 -9.96
CA ALA A 75 15.04 2.00 -8.50
C ALA A 75 13.70 2.11 -7.75
N VAL A 76 12.82 3.03 -8.16
CA VAL A 76 11.48 3.17 -7.56
C VAL A 76 10.63 1.93 -7.81
N LYS A 77 10.70 1.33 -8.99
CA LYS A 77 9.97 0.08 -9.28
C LYS A 77 10.41 -1.07 -8.37
N ARG A 78 11.72 -1.23 -8.15
CA ARG A 78 12.27 -2.23 -7.22
C ARG A 78 11.83 -1.93 -5.78
N ALA A 79 11.90 -0.66 -5.36
CA ALA A 79 11.45 -0.21 -4.03
C ALA A 79 9.97 -0.52 -3.79
N PHE A 80 9.10 -0.10 -4.71
CA PHE A 80 7.66 -0.31 -4.63
C PHE A 80 7.32 -1.80 -4.59
N THR A 81 7.89 -2.60 -5.50
CA THR A 81 7.68 -4.05 -5.54
C THR A 81 8.13 -4.72 -4.24
N ALA A 82 9.27 -4.30 -3.69
CA ALA A 82 9.79 -4.83 -2.44
C ALA A 82 8.93 -4.43 -1.23
N ALA A 83 8.40 -3.20 -1.21
CA ALA A 83 7.50 -2.70 -0.17
C ALA A 83 6.18 -3.48 -0.18
N VAL A 84 5.56 -3.65 -1.35
CA VAL A 84 4.31 -4.41 -1.51
C VAL A 84 4.52 -5.87 -1.14
N ARG A 85 5.59 -6.51 -1.62
CA ARG A 85 5.87 -7.93 -1.32
C ARG A 85 5.99 -8.18 0.18
N ARG A 86 6.64 -7.28 0.92
CA ARG A 86 6.83 -7.40 2.37
C ARG A 86 5.58 -7.05 3.18
N ASN A 87 4.71 -6.19 2.65
CA ASN A 87 3.56 -5.63 3.37
C ASN A 87 2.24 -5.84 2.62
N ARG A 88 2.09 -7.01 1.98
CA ARG A 88 1.02 -7.26 1.00
C ARG A 88 -0.39 -6.99 1.53
N ALA A 89 -0.72 -7.49 2.72
CA ALA A 89 -2.05 -7.29 3.30
C ALA A 89 -2.35 -5.80 3.55
N LEU A 90 -1.35 -5.04 4.04
CA LEU A 90 -1.48 -3.60 4.23
C LEU A 90 -1.69 -2.88 2.90
N TYR A 91 -0.87 -3.20 1.89
CA TYR A 91 -1.01 -2.61 0.57
C TYR A 91 -2.38 -2.92 -0.05
N GLU A 92 -2.83 -4.17 -0.02
CA GLU A 92 -4.13 -4.56 -0.60
C GLU A 92 -5.31 -3.87 0.10
N VAL A 93 -5.25 -3.73 1.43
CA VAL A 93 -6.26 -2.97 2.20
C VAL A 93 -6.24 -1.48 1.82
N VAL A 94 -5.07 -0.84 1.80
CA VAL A 94 -4.95 0.59 1.44
C VAL A 94 -5.41 0.83 0.00
N ALA A 95 -4.94 0.01 -0.94
CA ALA A 95 -5.30 0.11 -2.35
C ALA A 95 -6.81 -0.08 -2.59
N THR A 96 -7.46 -0.96 -1.84
CA THR A 96 -8.92 -1.17 -1.94
C THR A 96 -9.70 0.04 -1.41
N HIS A 97 -9.27 0.62 -0.30
CA HIS A 97 -10.08 1.58 0.46
C HIS A 97 -9.68 3.05 0.27
N ARG A 98 -8.66 3.35 -0.55
CA ARG A 98 -8.13 4.72 -0.77
C ARG A 98 -9.16 5.72 -1.30
N ASP A 99 -10.22 5.25 -1.97
CA ASP A 99 -11.27 6.10 -2.53
C ASP A 99 -12.53 6.20 -1.65
N SER A 100 -12.54 5.53 -0.50
CA SER A 100 -13.71 5.45 0.39
C SER A 100 -13.96 6.74 1.17
N TYR A 101 -12.93 7.58 1.38
CA TYR A 101 -13.01 8.81 2.15
C TYR A 101 -12.26 9.96 1.47
N PRO A 102 -12.76 11.23 1.53
CA PRO A 102 -12.08 12.37 0.94
C PRO A 102 -10.64 12.57 1.43
N ALA A 103 -10.40 12.38 2.73
CA ALA A 103 -9.06 12.52 3.31
C ALA A 103 -8.06 11.49 2.73
N LEU A 104 -8.52 10.27 2.45
CA LEU A 104 -7.68 9.22 1.85
C LEU A 104 -7.38 9.52 0.38
N LYS A 105 -8.31 10.10 -0.37
CA LYS A 105 -8.05 10.54 -1.74
C LYS A 105 -6.93 11.57 -1.79
N THR A 106 -6.97 12.55 -0.88
CA THR A 106 -5.91 13.55 -0.77
C THR A 106 -4.57 12.92 -0.37
N ALA A 107 -4.57 12.00 0.61
CA ALA A 107 -3.36 11.29 1.02
C ALA A 107 -2.78 10.44 -0.11
N HIS A 108 -3.63 9.79 -0.90
CA HIS A 108 -3.23 8.98 -2.04
C HIS A 108 -2.62 9.82 -3.17
N ARG A 109 -3.18 11.00 -3.47
CA ARG A 109 -2.56 11.94 -4.42
C ARG A 109 -1.19 12.41 -3.97
N ALA A 110 -1.00 12.65 -2.67
CA ALA A 110 0.31 13.00 -2.12
C ALA A 110 1.31 11.83 -2.26
N GLU A 111 0.86 10.59 -2.06
CA GLU A 111 1.67 9.40 -2.33
C GLU A 111 2.04 9.26 -3.82
N GLN A 112 1.10 9.52 -4.73
CA GLN A 112 1.37 9.53 -6.16
C GLN A 112 2.39 10.60 -6.54
N ALA A 113 2.24 11.81 -6.02
CA ALA A 113 3.21 12.89 -6.25
C ALA A 113 4.61 12.50 -5.74
N MET A 114 4.70 11.87 -4.57
CA MET A 114 5.95 11.35 -4.01
C MET A 114 6.59 10.30 -4.94
N LEU A 115 5.80 9.40 -5.55
CA LEU A 115 6.32 8.41 -6.49
C LEU A 115 6.89 9.06 -7.77
N ALA A 116 6.22 10.08 -8.31
CA ALA A 116 6.70 10.78 -9.50
C ALA A 116 8.03 11.50 -9.24
N VAL A 117 8.11 12.24 -8.13
CA VAL A 117 9.35 12.94 -7.74
C VAL A 117 10.48 11.96 -7.46
N ALA A 118 10.22 10.88 -6.71
CA ALA A 118 11.24 9.87 -6.41
C ALA A 118 11.78 9.17 -7.66
N ALA A 119 10.96 9.07 -8.72
CA ALA A 119 11.34 8.46 -9.99
C ALA A 119 12.00 9.45 -10.96
N GLY A 120 12.14 10.74 -10.59
CA GLY A 120 12.66 11.79 -11.47
C GLY A 120 11.72 12.11 -12.64
N LEU A 121 10.43 11.81 -12.52
CA LEU A 121 9.42 12.05 -13.57
C LEU A 121 8.75 13.42 -13.45
N ALA A 122 8.98 14.12 -12.33
CA ALA A 122 8.48 15.45 -12.04
C ALA A 122 9.41 16.13 -11.03
N GLU A 123 9.48 17.45 -11.10
CA GLU A 123 10.24 18.28 -10.18
C GLU A 123 9.42 18.60 -8.91
N PRO A 124 10.07 18.77 -7.74
CA PRO A 124 9.37 19.02 -6.47
C PRO A 124 8.61 20.36 -6.39
N ASP A 125 8.96 21.34 -7.22
CA ASP A 125 8.36 22.68 -7.25
C ASP A 125 7.19 22.80 -8.23
N GLU A 126 6.92 21.76 -9.00
CA GLU A 126 5.73 21.67 -9.85
C GLU A 126 4.42 21.60 -9.02
N PRO A 127 3.29 22.07 -9.57
CA PRO A 127 2.01 21.99 -8.88
C PRO A 127 1.64 20.54 -8.52
N VAL A 128 1.33 20.30 -7.24
CA VAL A 128 1.09 18.94 -6.70
C VAL A 128 0.06 18.13 -7.48
N GLU A 129 -0.97 18.77 -8.04
CA GLU A 129 -2.01 18.08 -8.82
C GLU A 129 -1.49 17.60 -10.20
N GLU A 130 -0.51 18.28 -10.81
CA GLU A 130 0.12 17.81 -12.04
C GLU A 130 1.11 16.68 -11.74
N VAL A 131 1.92 16.84 -10.70
CA VAL A 131 2.85 15.80 -10.21
C VAL A 131 2.08 14.53 -9.83
N ALA A 132 0.92 14.67 -9.17
CA ALA A 132 0.08 13.54 -8.80
C ALA A 132 -0.49 12.80 -10.02
N LYS A 133 -0.81 13.48 -11.13
CA LYS A 133 -1.27 12.81 -12.38
C LYS A 133 -0.15 11.96 -13.00
N VAL A 134 1.07 12.49 -13.06
CA VAL A 134 2.24 11.73 -13.51
C VAL A 134 2.46 10.52 -12.60
N GLY A 135 2.37 10.74 -11.28
CA GLY A 135 2.44 9.69 -10.28
C GLY A 135 1.38 8.60 -10.42
N ALA A 136 0.13 8.98 -10.70
CA ALA A 136 -0.96 8.05 -10.94
C ALA A 136 -0.73 7.18 -12.19
N ALA A 137 -0.24 7.78 -13.28
CA ALA A 137 0.13 7.05 -14.48
C ALA A 137 1.29 6.06 -14.20
N PHE A 138 2.28 6.49 -13.44
CA PHE A 138 3.40 5.64 -13.05
C PHE A 138 2.98 4.50 -12.11
N GLU A 139 2.15 4.78 -11.10
CA GLU A 139 1.59 3.76 -10.20
C GLU A 139 0.79 2.69 -10.96
N ALA A 140 0.02 3.09 -11.98
CA ALA A 140 -0.68 2.14 -12.85
C ALA A 140 0.30 1.16 -13.52
N LEU A 141 1.44 1.65 -14.04
CA LEU A 141 2.48 0.81 -14.61
C LEU A 141 3.14 -0.11 -13.57
N LEU A 142 3.38 0.40 -12.36
CA LEU A 142 3.95 -0.38 -11.26
C LEU A 142 3.02 -1.54 -10.89
N THR A 143 1.71 -1.29 -10.82
CA THR A 143 0.68 -2.25 -10.42
C THR A 143 0.31 -3.27 -11.50
N GLU A 144 0.44 -2.93 -12.77
CA GLU A 144 0.23 -3.85 -13.90
C GLU A 144 1.41 -4.79 -14.17
N GLY A 145 2.60 -4.47 -13.65
CA GLY A 145 3.83 -5.23 -13.88
C GLY A 145 3.79 -6.69 -13.38
N PRO A 146 4.59 -7.59 -13.99
CA PRO A 146 4.58 -9.04 -13.69
C PRO A 146 4.97 -9.40 -12.24
N GLY A 147 5.51 -8.46 -11.46
CA GLY A 147 5.95 -8.68 -10.07
C GLY A 147 4.84 -8.61 -9.01
N LEU A 148 3.66 -8.08 -9.34
CA LEU A 148 2.57 -7.87 -8.37
C LEU A 148 1.34 -8.76 -8.61
N ARG A 149 1.23 -9.38 -9.80
CA ARG A 149 0.20 -10.40 -10.03
C ARG A 149 0.61 -11.69 -9.31
N PRO A 150 -0.25 -12.27 -8.45
CA PRO A 150 0.03 -13.61 -7.92
C PRO A 150 0.20 -14.56 -9.10
N ALA A 151 1.26 -15.38 -9.07
CA ALA A 151 1.44 -16.47 -10.03
C ALA A 151 0.13 -17.28 -10.08
N ARG A 152 -0.57 -17.25 -11.22
CA ARG A 152 -1.74 -18.10 -11.42
C ARG A 152 -1.29 -19.54 -11.16
N PRO A 153 -2.00 -20.34 -10.34
CA PRO A 153 -1.59 -21.70 -10.08
C PRO A 153 -1.81 -22.55 -11.34
N PHE A 154 -0.84 -22.53 -12.25
CA PHE A 154 -0.76 -23.42 -13.41
C PHE A 154 -0.80 -24.91 -12.99
N ASN A 155 -0.50 -25.20 -11.72
CA ASN A 155 -0.61 -26.52 -11.11
C ASN A 155 -2.05 -27.07 -11.04
N ARG A 156 -3.09 -26.23 -11.22
CA ARG A 156 -4.49 -26.72 -11.28
C ARG A 156 -4.92 -27.15 -12.69
N LEU A 157 -4.28 -26.60 -13.74
CA LEU A 157 -4.54 -26.98 -15.13
C LEU A 157 -3.79 -28.27 -15.52
N LEU A 158 -2.57 -28.48 -15.02
CA LEU A 158 -1.82 -29.73 -15.25
C LEU A 158 -2.46 -30.95 -14.58
N ARG A 159 -3.20 -30.77 -13.47
CA ARG A 159 -3.96 -31.86 -12.82
C ARG A 159 -5.25 -32.26 -13.54
N MET A 160 -5.74 -31.45 -14.49
CA MET A 160 -6.90 -31.80 -15.33
C MET A 160 -6.49 -32.44 -16.67
N LEU A 161 -5.18 -32.55 -16.95
CA LEU A 161 -4.64 -33.13 -18.18
C LEU A 161 -3.89 -34.46 -17.96
N ALA A 162 -3.87 -34.97 -16.73
CA ALA A 162 -3.39 -36.34 -16.49
C ALA A 162 -4.53 -37.32 -16.87
N PRO A 163 -4.35 -38.21 -17.86
CA PRO A 163 -5.31 -39.27 -18.10
C PRO A 163 -5.32 -40.19 -16.88
N SER A 164 -6.50 -40.49 -16.33
CA SER A 164 -6.66 -41.59 -15.39
C SER A 164 -6.23 -42.88 -16.09
N ALA A 165 -5.13 -43.47 -15.61
CA ALA A 165 -4.76 -44.85 -15.89
C ALA A 165 -5.24 -45.75 -14.74
#